data_AF-A0AAE3YI21-F1
#
_entry.id   AF-A0AAE3YI21-F1
#
_cell.length_a   1.000
_cell.length_b   1.000
_cell.length_c   1.000
_cell.angle_alpha   90.00
_cell.angle_beta   90.00
_cell.angle_gamma   90.00
#
_symmetry.space_group_name_H-M   'P 1'
#
loop_
_entity.id
_entity.type
_entity.pdbx_description
1 polymer ?
#
loop_
_entity_poly.entity_id
_entity_poly.type
_entity_poly.pdbx_seq_one_letter_code
_entity_poly.pdbx_strand_id
1 'polypeptide(L)'
;MHRNVRHHRIGWVRPVRVVSDDERGLLVWLDRGTRVINEVAADGRGMRAMPFSEWVGQDYRLAETVWQGPGVLKFIPPGESHSVWWFRDDHGRFTGWYVNLEAPAIRWDDGTAAGVDMVDQDLDIVVAPDRTWRWKDEDEFAERLAFPDHYWVPDAAAVWAEGKRVIERIEAGEFPFDGTWTDFAPDPSWKPGAPAPGWDRPVLERP
;
A
#
# COMPACT_ATOMS: atom_id res chain seq x y z
N MET A 1 11.83 4.42 0.06
CA MET A 1 10.53 4.90 0.60
C MET A 1 9.41 4.30 -0.20
N HIS A 2 8.39 3.76 0.45
CA HIS A 2 7.13 3.45 -0.22
C HIS A 2 6.15 4.58 0.13
N ARG A 3 5.62 5.28 -0.88
CA ARG A 3 4.73 6.43 -0.68
C ARG A 3 3.42 6.23 -1.43
N ASN A 4 2.31 6.56 -0.78
CA ASN A 4 1.07 6.83 -1.47
C ASN A 4 0.99 8.31 -1.76
N VAL A 5 0.69 8.64 -3.00
CA VAL A 5 0.55 10.00 -3.49
C VAL A 5 -0.80 10.15 -4.16
N ARG A 6 -1.45 11.31 -3.98
CA ARG A 6 -2.75 11.65 -4.60
C ARG A 6 -2.83 13.15 -4.79
N HIS A 7 -3.40 13.62 -5.89
CA HIS A 7 -3.52 15.07 -6.19
C HIS A 7 -2.20 15.83 -6.01
N HIS A 8 -1.09 15.27 -6.51
CA HIS A 8 0.28 15.81 -6.37
C HIS A 8 0.79 15.98 -4.92
N ARG A 9 0.13 15.34 -3.94
CA ARG A 9 0.46 15.38 -2.51
C ARG A 9 0.80 13.99 -1.99
N ILE A 10 1.56 13.96 -0.90
CA ILE A 10 1.86 12.73 -0.16
C ILE A 10 0.67 12.41 0.76
N GLY A 11 0.07 11.24 0.60
CA GLY A 11 -0.96 10.72 1.51
C GLY A 11 -0.36 9.94 2.68
N TRP A 12 0.72 9.18 2.43
CA TRP A 12 1.51 8.55 3.49
C TRP A 12 2.91 8.17 3.02
N VAL A 13 3.83 7.99 3.97
CA VAL A 13 5.18 7.44 3.74
C VAL A 13 5.45 6.26 4.66
N ARG A 14 5.96 5.18 4.09
CA ARG A 14 6.47 4.00 4.79
C ARG A 14 7.95 3.81 4.44
N PRO A 15 8.86 4.07 5.39
CA PRO A 15 10.22 3.58 5.30
C PRO A 15 10.18 2.05 5.31
N VAL A 16 10.80 1.45 4.31
CA VAL A 16 10.81 -0.01 4.13
C VAL A 16 12.22 -0.46 3.80
N ARG A 17 12.52 -1.71 4.10
CA ARG A 17 13.77 -2.36 3.69
C ARG A 17 13.53 -3.14 2.41
N VAL A 18 14.42 -2.99 1.43
CA VAL A 18 14.42 -3.83 0.24
C VAL A 18 14.89 -5.23 0.64
N VAL A 19 14.06 -6.23 0.37
CA VAL A 19 14.39 -7.65 0.55
C VAL A 19 14.98 -8.20 -0.75
N SER A 20 14.33 -7.90 -1.87
CA SER A 20 14.86 -8.16 -3.22
C SER A 20 14.31 -7.11 -4.20
N ASP A 21 15.08 -6.84 -5.24
CA ASP A 21 14.67 -6.04 -6.39
C ASP A 21 15.21 -6.73 -7.64
N ASP A 22 14.35 -7.49 -8.31
CA ASP A 22 14.69 -8.31 -9.47
C ASP A 22 13.60 -8.23 -10.55
N GLU A 23 13.74 -9.00 -11.63
CA GLU A 23 12.82 -9.00 -12.76
C GLU A 23 11.37 -9.32 -12.38
N ARG A 24 11.14 -10.03 -11.26
CA ARG A 24 9.78 -10.30 -10.77
C ARG A 24 9.14 -9.05 -10.19
N GLY A 25 9.94 -8.15 -9.60
CA GLY A 25 9.46 -6.94 -8.96
C GLY A 25 10.22 -6.57 -7.69
N LEU A 26 9.68 -5.56 -7.01
CA LEU A 26 10.26 -5.02 -5.78
C LEU A 26 9.61 -5.70 -4.56
N LEU A 27 10.40 -6.41 -3.77
CA LEU A 27 9.97 -6.99 -2.51
C LEU A 27 10.52 -6.18 -1.34
N VAL A 28 9.64 -5.68 -0.47
CA VAL A 28 10.01 -4.83 0.66
C VAL A 28 9.40 -5.29 1.97
N TRP A 29 10.11 -5.02 3.07
CA TRP A 29 9.69 -5.28 4.43
C TRP A 29 9.40 -3.99 5.18
N LEU A 30 8.19 -3.90 5.76
CA LEU A 30 7.80 -2.87 6.72
C LEU A 30 7.76 -3.46 8.13
N ASP A 31 8.63 -2.97 9.01
CA ASP A 31 8.73 -3.50 10.37
C ASP A 31 7.69 -2.88 11.32
N ARG A 32 7.29 -3.65 12.34
CA ARG A 32 6.57 -3.11 13.50
C ARG A 32 7.41 -2.03 14.16
N GLY A 33 6.79 -0.94 14.59
CA GLY A 33 7.53 0.14 15.25
C GLY A 33 8.22 1.11 14.28
N THR A 34 8.11 0.90 12.96
CA THR A 34 8.67 1.84 11.97
C THR A 34 8.02 3.21 12.16
N ARG A 35 8.82 4.28 12.20
CA ARG A 35 8.31 5.65 12.16
C ARG A 35 7.77 5.93 10.76
N VAL A 36 6.52 6.33 10.68
CA VAL A 36 5.79 6.50 9.41
C VAL A 36 5.12 7.86 9.37
N ILE A 37 4.89 8.37 8.16
CA ILE A 37 4.16 9.62 7.95
C ILE A 37 2.77 9.31 7.43
N ASN A 38 1.75 9.99 7.95
CA ASN A 38 0.37 9.94 7.45
C ASN A 38 -0.18 11.34 7.25
N GLU A 39 -1.02 11.51 6.24
CA GLU A 39 -1.92 12.65 6.15
C GLU A 39 -3.00 12.52 7.22
N VAL A 40 -3.19 13.61 7.97
CA VAL A 40 -4.23 13.75 9.00
C VAL A 40 -4.92 15.10 8.83
N ALA A 41 -6.19 15.16 9.20
CA ALA A 41 -6.94 16.41 9.30
C ALA A 41 -6.35 17.31 10.41
N ALA A 42 -6.74 18.58 10.44
CA ALA A 42 -6.27 19.55 11.43
C ALA A 42 -6.46 19.08 12.89
N ASP A 43 -7.55 18.37 13.16
CA ASP A 43 -7.88 17.77 14.47
C ASP A 43 -7.09 16.49 14.80
N GLY A 44 -6.26 16.00 13.87
CA GLY A 44 -5.40 14.82 14.03
C GLY A 44 -6.03 13.49 13.62
N ARG A 45 -7.30 13.46 13.20
CA ARG A 45 -7.92 12.23 12.67
C ARG A 45 -7.39 11.90 11.28
N GLY A 46 -7.23 10.60 11.00
CA GLY A 46 -6.96 10.11 9.65
C GLY A 46 -8.25 9.95 8.84
N MET A 47 -8.12 9.79 7.52
CA MET A 47 -9.26 9.68 6.59
C MET A 47 -10.29 8.63 6.99
N ARG A 48 -9.85 7.44 7.44
CA ARG A 48 -10.74 6.35 7.88
C ARG A 48 -11.44 6.59 9.22
N ALA A 49 -11.19 7.71 9.89
CA ALA A 49 -11.84 8.07 11.15
C ALA A 49 -13.03 9.04 10.96
N MET A 50 -13.46 9.29 9.72
CA MET A 50 -14.61 10.11 9.38
C MET A 50 -15.21 9.70 8.02
N PRO A 51 -16.47 10.03 7.73
CA PRO A 51 -17.04 9.89 6.39
C PRO A 51 -16.26 10.70 5.35
N PHE A 52 -16.21 10.25 4.11
CA PHE A 52 -15.45 10.94 3.07
C PHE A 52 -16.02 12.34 2.78
N SER A 53 -17.35 12.51 2.91
CA SER A 53 -18.01 13.82 2.81
C SER A 53 -17.50 14.85 3.82
N GLU A 54 -17.07 14.40 5.00
CA GLU A 54 -16.45 15.25 6.01
C GLU A 54 -14.98 15.49 5.68
N TRP A 55 -14.27 14.42 5.24
CA TRP A 55 -12.87 14.47 4.88
C TRP A 55 -12.58 15.52 3.82
N VAL A 56 -13.33 15.53 2.70
CA VAL A 56 -13.05 16.40 1.54
C VAL A 56 -13.07 17.90 1.84
N GLY A 57 -13.71 18.31 2.95
CA GLY A 57 -13.75 19.70 3.41
C GLY A 57 -12.68 20.08 4.44
N GLN A 58 -11.79 19.16 4.81
CA GLN A 58 -10.76 19.42 5.83
C GLN A 58 -9.50 20.03 5.23
N ASP A 59 -8.80 20.81 6.06
CA ASP A 59 -7.37 21.07 5.86
C ASP A 59 -6.55 19.88 6.38
N TYR A 60 -5.47 19.56 5.68
CA TYR A 60 -4.63 18.41 6.02
C TYR A 60 -3.17 18.80 6.25
N ARG A 61 -2.52 18.04 7.11
CA ARG A 61 -1.09 18.09 7.36
C ARG A 61 -0.49 16.70 7.44
N LEU A 62 0.82 16.61 7.30
CA LEU A 62 1.56 15.38 7.52
C LEU A 62 1.90 15.26 9.00
N ALA A 63 1.66 14.07 9.57
CA ALA A 63 1.98 13.74 10.94
C ALA A 63 2.82 12.47 10.99
N GLU A 64 3.84 12.50 11.82
CA GLU A 64 4.59 11.30 12.14
C GLU A 64 3.87 10.47 13.21
N THR A 65 3.84 9.17 13.00
CA THR A 65 3.37 8.17 13.96
C THR A 65 4.21 6.91 13.82
N VAL A 66 3.77 5.81 14.40
CA VAL A 66 4.46 4.52 14.41
C VAL A 66 3.56 3.45 13.80
N TRP A 67 4.12 2.58 12.95
CA TRP A 67 3.43 1.40 12.43
C TRP A 67 3.11 0.42 13.58
N GLN A 68 1.83 0.33 13.94
CA GLN A 68 1.34 -0.48 15.07
C GLN A 68 1.12 -1.95 14.70
N GLY A 69 0.87 -2.24 13.42
CA GLY A 69 0.57 -3.59 12.96
C GLY A 69 1.76 -4.54 13.11
N PRO A 70 1.53 -5.86 12.95
CA PRO A 70 2.59 -6.81 12.64
C PRO A 70 3.44 -6.33 11.46
N GLY A 71 4.67 -6.83 11.36
CA GLY A 71 5.50 -6.55 10.19
C GLY A 71 4.86 -7.13 8.92
N VAL A 72 5.01 -6.41 7.80
CA VAL A 72 4.35 -6.74 6.54
C VAL A 72 5.39 -6.81 5.43
N LEU A 73 5.40 -7.94 4.72
CA LEU A 73 6.15 -8.11 3.47
C LEU A 73 5.24 -7.65 2.32
N LYS A 74 5.76 -6.82 1.42
CA LYS A 74 5.00 -6.27 0.29
C LYS A 74 5.75 -6.52 -1.00
N PHE A 75 5.07 -7.06 -1.98
CA PHE A 75 5.58 -7.28 -3.33
C PHE A 75 4.88 -6.34 -4.29
N ILE A 76 5.68 -5.57 -5.02
CA ILE A 76 5.23 -4.58 -5.99
C ILE A 76 5.71 -5.07 -7.38
N PRO A 77 4.85 -5.78 -8.12
CA PRO A 77 5.17 -6.26 -9.45
C PRO A 77 5.39 -5.09 -10.44
N PRO A 78 6.29 -5.23 -11.44
CA PRO A 78 6.55 -4.18 -12.42
C PRO A 78 5.32 -3.87 -13.26
N GLY A 79 4.85 -2.63 -13.20
CA GLY A 79 3.80 -2.12 -14.09
C GLY A 79 2.39 -2.64 -13.85
N GLU A 80 2.16 -3.55 -12.88
CA GLU A 80 0.80 -3.98 -12.55
C GLU A 80 0.09 -2.96 -11.66
N SER A 81 -1.25 -2.98 -11.66
CA SER A 81 -2.09 -2.03 -10.91
C SER A 81 -2.51 -2.60 -9.55
N HIS A 82 -1.59 -3.32 -8.92
CA HIS A 82 -1.77 -3.85 -7.58
C HIS A 82 -0.41 -4.14 -6.93
N SER A 83 -0.42 -4.27 -5.61
CA SER A 83 0.65 -4.91 -4.86
C SER A 83 0.08 -6.04 -3.99
N VAL A 84 0.90 -7.05 -3.68
CA VAL A 84 0.50 -8.20 -2.85
C VAL A 84 1.28 -8.20 -1.55
N TRP A 85 0.59 -8.26 -0.42
CA TRP A 85 1.19 -8.16 0.91
C TRP A 85 0.95 -9.44 1.70
N TRP A 86 1.98 -9.95 2.37
CA TRP A 86 1.87 -11.10 3.27
C TRP A 86 1.61 -10.60 4.68
N PHE A 87 0.40 -10.83 5.16
CA PHE A 87 0.00 -10.48 6.51
C PHE A 87 0.44 -11.57 7.48
N ARG A 88 0.67 -11.14 8.72
CA ARG A 88 1.17 -11.97 9.81
C ARG A 88 0.40 -11.68 11.08
N ASP A 89 0.39 -12.64 12.00
CA ASP A 89 -0.04 -12.42 13.37
C ASP A 89 1.08 -11.79 14.23
N ASP A 90 0.77 -11.53 15.50
CA ASP A 90 1.74 -10.97 16.48
C ASP A 90 2.93 -11.90 16.77
N HIS A 91 2.85 -13.17 16.38
CA HIS A 91 3.92 -14.15 16.48
C HIS A 91 4.72 -14.31 15.18
N GLY A 92 4.44 -13.48 14.18
CA GLY A 92 5.13 -13.48 12.89
C GLY A 92 4.69 -14.60 11.94
N ARG A 93 3.65 -15.36 12.28
CA ARG A 93 3.12 -16.43 11.42
C ARG A 93 2.28 -15.85 10.30
N PHE A 94 2.47 -16.35 9.08
CA PHE A 94 1.66 -15.96 7.94
C PHE A 94 0.16 -16.26 8.17
N THR A 95 -0.69 -15.29 7.88
CA THR A 95 -2.15 -15.39 8.08
C THR A 95 -2.96 -15.24 6.79
N GLY A 96 -2.33 -14.83 5.69
CA GLY A 96 -2.98 -14.62 4.41
C GLY A 96 -2.31 -13.53 3.58
N TRP A 97 -2.80 -13.35 2.36
CA TRP A 97 -2.40 -12.26 1.50
C TRP A 97 -3.42 -11.12 1.52
N TYR A 98 -2.95 -9.94 1.18
CA TYR A 98 -3.76 -8.76 0.91
C TYR A 98 -3.35 -8.21 -0.44
N VAL A 99 -4.29 -8.08 -1.37
CA VAL A 99 -4.07 -7.40 -2.64
C VAL A 99 -4.52 -5.97 -2.46
N ASN A 100 -3.57 -5.04 -2.55
CA ASN A 100 -3.82 -3.61 -2.55
C ASN A 100 -3.98 -3.15 -3.99
N LEU A 101 -5.19 -2.80 -4.45
CA LEU A 101 -5.34 -2.27 -5.81
C LEU A 101 -4.85 -0.82 -5.83
N GLU A 102 -3.96 -0.53 -6.77
CA GLU A 102 -3.22 0.72 -6.79
C GLU A 102 -2.77 1.09 -8.20
N ALA A 103 -2.62 2.38 -8.49
CA ALA A 103 -2.00 2.77 -9.73
C ALA A 103 -0.52 2.30 -9.77
N PRO A 104 0.00 1.84 -10.92
CA PRO A 104 1.33 1.27 -11.03
C PRO A 104 2.41 2.13 -10.36
N ALA A 105 3.32 1.48 -9.63
CA ALA A 105 4.34 2.18 -8.86
C ALA A 105 5.37 2.89 -9.76
N ILE A 106 5.63 4.17 -9.48
CA ILE A 106 6.70 4.94 -10.13
C ILE A 106 7.93 4.94 -9.24
N ARG A 107 9.02 4.35 -9.74
CA ARG A 107 10.32 4.36 -9.06
C ARG A 107 10.98 5.73 -9.16
N TRP A 108 11.70 6.12 -8.12
CA TRP A 108 12.52 7.31 -8.10
C TRP A 108 13.79 7.10 -7.27
N ASP A 109 14.83 7.82 -7.64
CA ASP A 109 16.11 7.88 -6.95
C ASP A 109 16.68 9.29 -7.18
N ASP A 110 17.12 9.98 -6.12
CA ASP A 110 17.83 11.27 -6.20
C ASP A 110 19.28 11.20 -5.69
N GLY A 111 19.80 9.99 -5.46
CA GLY A 111 21.13 9.74 -4.91
C GLY A 111 21.22 9.89 -3.39
N THR A 112 20.25 10.53 -2.74
CA THR A 112 20.16 10.61 -1.26
C THR A 112 19.12 9.62 -0.73
N ALA A 113 17.99 9.52 -1.41
CA ALA A 113 16.93 8.58 -1.14
C ALA A 113 16.41 7.97 -2.44
N ALA A 114 15.89 6.75 -2.31
CA ALA A 114 15.16 6.07 -3.38
C ALA A 114 13.80 5.62 -2.86
N GLY A 115 12.86 5.42 -3.77
CA GLY A 115 11.53 5.00 -3.42
C GLY A 115 10.63 4.67 -4.59
N VAL A 116 9.38 4.40 -4.22
CA VAL A 116 8.27 4.11 -5.12
C VAL A 116 7.07 4.94 -4.68
N ASP A 117 6.43 5.57 -5.67
CA ASP A 117 5.19 6.29 -5.51
C ASP A 117 4.06 5.51 -6.17
N MET A 118 3.05 5.16 -5.39
CA MET A 118 1.80 4.53 -5.86
C MET A 118 0.61 5.42 -5.52
N VAL A 119 -0.54 5.15 -6.13
CA VAL A 119 -1.80 5.80 -5.76
C VAL A 119 -2.73 4.68 -5.32
N ASP A 120 -3.08 4.65 -4.04
CA ASP A 120 -4.04 3.68 -3.51
C ASP A 120 -5.41 3.85 -4.19
N GLN A 121 -6.10 2.77 -4.55
CA GLN A 121 -7.41 2.80 -5.20
C GLN A 121 -8.56 2.31 -4.30
N ASP A 122 -8.30 2.19 -2.99
CA ASP A 122 -9.20 1.82 -1.89
C ASP A 122 -9.87 0.45 -1.94
N LEU A 123 -10.14 -0.09 -3.13
CA LEU A 123 -10.70 -1.43 -3.27
C LEU A 123 -9.60 -2.47 -3.09
N ASP A 124 -9.84 -3.47 -2.26
CA ASP A 124 -8.84 -4.47 -1.89
C ASP A 124 -9.39 -5.90 -1.96
N ILE A 125 -8.49 -6.89 -1.94
CA ILE A 125 -8.85 -8.31 -1.83
C ILE A 125 -8.11 -8.92 -0.63
N VAL A 126 -8.85 -9.55 0.27
CA VAL A 126 -8.28 -10.35 1.36
C VAL A 126 -8.30 -11.81 0.95
N VAL A 127 -7.15 -12.46 1.05
CA VAL A 127 -6.95 -13.86 0.62
C VAL A 127 -6.47 -14.68 1.80
N ALA A 128 -7.23 -15.71 2.17
CA ALA A 128 -6.85 -16.66 3.21
C ALA A 128 -5.75 -17.63 2.72
N PRO A 129 -5.05 -18.35 3.61
CA PRO A 129 -3.98 -19.28 3.23
C PRO A 129 -4.41 -20.41 2.29
N ASP A 130 -5.69 -20.80 2.30
CA ASP A 130 -6.27 -21.79 1.39
C ASP A 130 -6.71 -21.18 0.04
N ARG A 131 -6.39 -19.90 -0.20
CA ARG A 131 -6.73 -19.10 -1.38
C ARG A 131 -8.22 -18.76 -1.52
N THR A 132 -9.05 -19.06 -0.50
CA THR A 132 -10.37 -18.43 -0.44
C THR A 132 -10.21 -16.93 -0.28
N TRP A 133 -11.03 -16.16 -0.99
CA TRP A 133 -10.86 -14.72 -1.08
C TRP A 133 -12.19 -13.99 -0.89
N ARG A 134 -12.10 -12.72 -0.53
CA ARG A 134 -13.21 -11.78 -0.50
C ARG A 134 -12.74 -10.39 -0.87
N TRP A 135 -13.63 -9.62 -1.48
CA TRP A 135 -13.44 -8.18 -1.57
C TRP A 135 -13.41 -7.54 -0.18
N LYS A 136 -12.77 -6.37 -0.13
CA LYS A 136 -12.69 -5.53 1.06
C LYS A 136 -12.81 -4.07 0.59
N ASP A 137 -13.48 -3.26 1.40
CA ASP A 137 -13.63 -1.82 1.21
C ASP A 137 -14.45 -1.44 -0.04
N GLU A 138 -15.36 -2.32 -0.47
CA GLU A 138 -16.33 -2.06 -1.55
C GLU A 138 -17.22 -0.85 -1.24
N ASP A 139 -17.60 -0.69 0.03
CA ASP A 139 -18.41 0.41 0.56
C ASP A 139 -17.62 1.72 0.60
N GLU A 140 -16.37 1.69 1.08
CA GLU A 140 -15.46 2.85 1.04
C GLU A 140 -15.19 3.29 -0.41
N PHE A 141 -14.98 2.33 -1.32
CA PHE A 141 -14.80 2.61 -2.75
C PHE A 141 -16.05 3.26 -3.36
N ALA A 142 -17.23 2.70 -3.10
CA ALA A 142 -18.50 3.23 -3.58
C ALA A 142 -18.82 4.63 -2.99
N GLU A 143 -18.54 4.84 -1.70
CA GLU A 143 -18.70 6.14 -1.04
C GLU A 143 -17.86 7.21 -1.74
N ARG A 144 -16.57 6.93 -1.99
CA ARG A 144 -15.65 7.91 -2.56
C ARG A 144 -15.93 8.22 -4.02
N LEU A 145 -16.39 7.25 -4.80
CA LEU A 145 -16.84 7.46 -6.18
C LEU A 145 -18.02 8.43 -6.28
N ALA A 146 -18.78 8.65 -5.20
CA ALA A 146 -19.85 9.65 -5.16
C ALA A 146 -19.33 11.11 -5.12
N PHE A 147 -18.01 11.32 -4.98
CA PHE A 147 -17.36 12.63 -4.90
C PHE A 147 -16.31 12.80 -6.01
N PRO A 148 -16.70 12.82 -7.30
CA PRO A 148 -15.78 12.76 -8.44
C PRO A 148 -14.82 13.96 -8.54
N ASP A 149 -15.19 15.13 -7.99
CA ASP A 149 -14.32 16.32 -7.96
C ASP A 149 -13.20 16.23 -6.91
N HIS A 150 -13.32 15.29 -5.97
CA HIS A 150 -12.38 15.12 -4.86
C HIS A 150 -11.65 13.78 -4.90
N TYR A 151 -12.28 12.75 -5.47
CA TYR A 151 -11.70 11.43 -5.53
C TYR A 151 -10.65 11.33 -6.64
N TRP A 152 -9.58 10.58 -6.39
CA TRP A 152 -8.40 10.53 -7.27
C TRP A 152 -8.39 9.31 -8.19
N VAL A 153 -9.38 8.41 -8.11
CA VAL A 153 -9.50 7.26 -9.00
C VAL A 153 -10.32 7.67 -10.22
N PRO A 154 -9.71 7.77 -11.42
CA PRO A 154 -10.39 8.28 -12.61
C PRO A 154 -11.25 7.23 -13.32
N ASP A 155 -10.96 5.93 -13.12
CA ASP A 155 -11.63 4.84 -13.81
C ASP A 155 -11.87 3.67 -12.85
N ALA A 156 -13.07 3.60 -12.28
CA ALA A 156 -13.47 2.51 -11.39
C ALA A 156 -13.55 1.16 -12.11
N ALA A 157 -13.88 1.14 -13.41
CA ALA A 157 -14.00 -0.10 -14.16
C ALA A 157 -12.63 -0.78 -14.34
N ALA A 158 -11.57 0.01 -14.53
CA ALA A 158 -10.19 -0.49 -14.55
C ALA A 158 -9.77 -1.13 -13.22
N VAL A 159 -10.16 -0.53 -12.08
CA VAL A 159 -9.86 -1.10 -10.74
C VAL A 159 -10.54 -2.46 -10.57
N TRP A 160 -11.83 -2.56 -10.91
CA TRP A 160 -12.56 -3.84 -10.88
C TRP A 160 -12.00 -4.87 -11.85
N ALA A 161 -11.56 -4.46 -13.04
CA ALA A 161 -10.96 -5.34 -14.03
C ALA A 161 -9.62 -5.92 -13.54
N GLU A 162 -8.78 -5.08 -12.93
CA GLU A 162 -7.53 -5.54 -12.33
C GLU A 162 -7.77 -6.52 -11.19
N GLY A 163 -8.67 -6.20 -10.26
CA GLY A 163 -8.98 -7.12 -9.17
C GLY A 163 -9.49 -8.47 -9.67
N LYS A 164 -10.33 -8.51 -10.72
CA LYS A 164 -10.77 -9.77 -11.37
C LYS A 164 -9.60 -10.55 -11.97
N ARG A 165 -8.65 -9.88 -12.63
CA ARG A 165 -7.43 -10.51 -13.17
C ARG A 165 -6.59 -11.13 -12.05
N VAL A 166 -6.47 -10.45 -10.90
CA VAL A 166 -5.74 -10.98 -9.74
C VAL A 166 -6.48 -12.15 -9.11
N ILE A 167 -7.82 -12.12 -9.06
CA ILE A 167 -8.65 -13.23 -8.58
C ILE A 167 -8.40 -14.51 -9.39
N GLU A 168 -8.34 -14.42 -10.72
CA GLU A 168 -8.02 -15.57 -11.58
C GLU A 168 -6.67 -16.21 -11.20
N ARG A 169 -5.67 -15.37 -10.91
CA ARG A 169 -4.33 -15.80 -10.44
C ARG A 169 -4.38 -16.44 -9.05
N ILE A 170 -5.17 -15.88 -8.12
CA ILE A 170 -5.41 -16.43 -6.78
C ILE A 170 -6.01 -17.84 -6.89
N GLU A 171 -7.08 -17.98 -7.66
CA GLU A 171 -7.81 -19.25 -7.83
C GLU A 171 -6.94 -20.31 -8.50
N ALA A 172 -6.12 -19.92 -9.47
CA ALA A 172 -5.13 -20.79 -10.10
C ALA A 172 -3.98 -21.19 -9.16
N GLY A 173 -3.74 -20.44 -8.07
CA GLY A 173 -2.58 -20.66 -7.19
C GLY A 173 -1.26 -20.34 -7.86
N GLU A 174 -1.28 -19.38 -8.77
CA GLU A 174 -0.08 -18.90 -9.43
C GLU A 174 0.68 -17.94 -8.52
N PHE A 175 1.98 -17.77 -8.76
CA PHE A 175 2.79 -16.75 -8.09
C PHE A 175 2.07 -15.39 -8.16
N PRO A 176 1.95 -14.64 -7.03
CA PRO A 176 2.58 -14.87 -5.73
C PRO A 176 1.76 -15.66 -4.69
N PHE A 177 0.69 -16.34 -5.10
CA PHE A 177 -0.23 -17.11 -4.24
C PHE A 177 0.09 -18.62 -4.20
N ASP A 178 1.21 -19.04 -4.78
CA ASP A 178 1.70 -20.42 -4.86
C ASP A 178 2.41 -20.92 -3.58
N GLY A 179 2.38 -20.13 -2.51
CA GLY A 179 3.08 -20.40 -1.26
C GLY A 179 4.45 -19.72 -1.14
N THR A 180 4.92 -19.06 -2.21
CA THR A 180 6.16 -18.28 -2.17
C THR A 180 6.12 -17.25 -1.02
N TRP A 181 7.23 -17.21 -0.26
CA TRP A 181 7.49 -16.30 0.87
C TRP A 181 6.53 -16.40 2.07
N THR A 182 5.64 -17.40 2.14
CA THR A 182 4.81 -17.64 3.32
C THR A 182 5.62 -17.97 4.58
N ASP A 183 6.82 -18.49 4.40
CA ASP A 183 7.81 -18.81 5.44
C ASP A 183 8.85 -17.71 5.68
N PHE A 184 8.76 -16.58 4.95
CA PHE A 184 9.70 -15.47 5.10
C PHE A 184 9.80 -15.05 6.57
N ALA A 185 11.01 -14.80 7.04
CA ALA A 185 11.27 -14.21 8.34
C ALA A 185 12.25 -13.06 8.15
N PRO A 186 11.98 -11.85 8.70
CA PRO A 186 12.94 -10.77 8.66
C PRO A 186 14.19 -11.17 9.46
N ASP A 187 15.36 -10.72 9.03
CA ASP A 187 16.58 -10.88 9.80
C ASP A 187 16.41 -10.24 11.19
N PRO A 188 16.68 -10.95 12.30
CA PRO A 188 16.46 -10.45 13.65
C PRO A 188 17.32 -9.23 14.02
N SER A 189 18.39 -8.95 13.26
CA SER A 189 19.21 -7.75 13.42
C SER A 189 18.53 -6.50 12.86
N TRP A 190 17.55 -6.64 11.97
CA TRP A 190 16.85 -5.52 11.36
C TRP A 190 16.12 -4.69 12.42
N LYS A 191 16.29 -3.37 12.31
CA LYS A 191 15.61 -2.40 13.16
C LYS A 191 14.53 -1.66 12.37
N PRO A 192 13.45 -1.22 13.05
CA PRO A 192 12.42 -0.41 12.42
C PRO A 192 13.01 0.87 11.84
N GLY A 193 12.50 1.25 10.67
CA GLY A 193 13.01 2.40 9.92
C GLY A 193 12.43 3.74 10.40
N ALA A 194 12.92 4.82 9.80
CA ALA A 194 12.34 6.16 9.89
C ALA A 194 12.45 6.87 8.53
N PRO A 195 11.63 7.92 8.29
CA PRO A 195 11.76 8.71 7.07
C PRO A 195 13.17 9.32 6.98
N ALA A 196 13.88 9.00 5.91
CA ALA A 196 15.19 9.51 5.57
C ALA A 196 15.07 10.90 4.94
N PRO A 197 16.10 11.75 5.00
CA PRO A 197 16.12 13.02 4.27
C PRO A 197 15.66 12.85 2.81
N GLY A 198 14.82 13.76 2.33
CA GLY A 198 14.22 13.69 0.99
C GLY A 198 12.92 12.88 0.90
N TRP A 199 12.40 12.33 2.02
CA TRP A 199 11.11 11.62 2.03
C TRP A 199 9.93 12.48 1.53
N ASP A 200 9.99 13.79 1.77
CA ASP A 200 9.01 14.82 1.45
C ASP A 200 9.27 15.51 0.11
N ARG A 201 10.19 14.98 -0.70
CA ARG A 201 10.43 15.49 -2.05
C ARG A 201 9.12 15.57 -2.85
N PRO A 202 9.01 16.53 -3.80
CA PRO A 202 7.85 16.65 -4.66
C PRO A 202 7.47 15.33 -5.33
N VAL A 203 6.17 15.10 -5.46
CA VAL A 203 5.59 13.94 -6.14
C VAL A 203 5.89 14.05 -7.63
N LEU A 204 6.32 12.95 -8.25
CA LEU A 204 6.50 12.89 -9.70
C LEU A 204 5.14 12.90 -10.39
N GLU A 205 5.01 13.68 -11.45
CA GLU A 205 3.81 13.62 -12.29
C GLU A 205 3.75 12.27 -13.00
N ARG A 206 2.56 11.66 -13.00
CA ARG A 206 2.29 10.49 -13.83
C ARG A 206 2.14 11.01 -15.28
N PRO A 207 2.87 10.45 -16.26
CA PRO A 207 2.69 10.80 -17.67
C PRO A 207 1.32 10.41 -18.19
#